data_AF-A0A0Q9XYQ2-F1
#
_entry.id   AF-A0A0Q9XYQ2-F1
#
_cell.length_a   1.000
_cell.length_b   1.000
_cell.length_c   1.000
_cell.angle_alpha   90.00
_cell.angle_beta   90.00
_cell.angle_gamma   90.00
#
_symmetry.space_group_name_H-M   'P 1'
#
loop_
_entity.id
_entity.type
_entity.pdbx_description
1 polymer ?
#
loop_
_entity_poly.entity_id
_entity_poly.type
_entity_poly.pdbx_seq_one_letter_code
_entity_poly.pdbx_strand_id
1 'polypeptide(L)'
;MLPIPKNSGTFWTEYNDLRIRISYGIYDSHISVSASYYIWENESIVGFCKHTHLRMALKGAIKSLLNEMEEWGMDIWVSTRPKTKQKAKFIFFQAEENLD
;
A
#
# COMPACT_ATOMS: atom_id res chain seq x y z
N MET A 1 -11.49 22.47 12.36
CA MET A 1 -11.86 21.99 11.01
C MET A 1 -10.64 21.39 10.37
N LEU A 2 -10.72 20.17 9.82
CA LEU A 2 -9.64 19.65 8.99
C LEU A 2 -9.59 20.48 7.69
N PRO A 3 -8.39 20.83 7.19
CA PRO A 3 -8.28 21.58 5.94
C PRO A 3 -8.96 20.82 4.81
N ILE A 4 -9.61 21.52 3.87
CA ILE A 4 -10.21 20.92 2.68
C ILE A 4 -9.10 20.79 1.62
N PRO A 5 -8.95 19.64 0.96
CA PRO A 5 -7.95 19.51 -0.09
C PRO A 5 -8.32 20.38 -1.30
N LYS A 6 -7.34 21.09 -1.87
CA LYS A 6 -7.46 21.83 -3.14
C LYS A 6 -7.62 20.90 -4.34
N ASN A 7 -6.96 19.75 -4.27
CA ASN A 7 -7.01 18.71 -5.28
C ASN A 7 -6.84 17.35 -4.61
N SER A 8 -7.52 16.34 -5.11
CA SER A 8 -7.41 14.96 -4.64
C SER A 8 -7.61 14.01 -5.79
N GLY A 9 -7.01 12.82 -5.69
CA GLY A 9 -7.19 11.80 -6.70
C GLY A 9 -6.81 10.43 -6.21
N THR A 10 -7.25 9.43 -6.97
CA THR A 10 -6.97 8.03 -6.72
C THR A 10 -6.54 7.36 -8.01
N PHE A 11 -5.50 6.52 -7.95
CA PHE A 11 -5.06 5.72 -9.07
C PHE A 11 -4.48 4.38 -8.61
N TRP A 12 -4.41 3.43 -9.53
CA TRP A 12 -3.79 2.13 -9.30
C TRP A 12 -2.37 2.12 -9.87
N THR A 13 -1.44 1.51 -9.16
CA THR A 13 -0.06 1.31 -9.61
C THR A 13 0.45 -0.08 -9.24
N GLU A 14 1.53 -0.50 -9.88
CA GLU A 14 2.24 -1.73 -9.55
C GLU A 14 3.60 -1.38 -8.94
N TYR A 15 3.91 -1.98 -7.79
CA TYR A 15 5.19 -1.82 -7.11
C TYR A 15 5.65 -3.19 -6.58
N ASN A 16 6.81 -3.69 -7.01
CA ASN A 16 7.29 -5.03 -6.66
C ASN A 16 6.23 -6.12 -6.88
N ASP A 17 5.57 -6.10 -8.03
CA ASP A 17 4.42 -6.94 -8.36
C ASP A 17 3.19 -6.73 -7.45
N LEU A 18 3.17 -5.81 -6.49
CA LEU A 18 1.97 -5.50 -5.71
C LEU A 18 1.10 -4.49 -6.44
N ARG A 19 -0.18 -4.82 -6.61
CA ARG A 19 -1.18 -3.89 -7.12
C ARG A 19 -1.67 -3.04 -5.96
N ILE A 20 -1.29 -1.77 -5.95
CA ILE A 20 -1.53 -0.84 -4.85
C ILE A 20 -2.45 0.28 -5.34
N ARG A 21 -3.41 0.67 -4.50
CA ARG A 21 -4.22 1.87 -4.71
C ARG A 21 -3.56 3.04 -4.01
N ILE A 22 -3.25 4.09 -4.76
CA ILE A 22 -2.76 5.35 -4.21
C ILE A 22 -3.93 6.32 -4.14
N SER A 23 -4.17 6.91 -2.96
CA SER A 23 -5.11 8.03 -2.79
C SER A 23 -4.37 9.21 -2.18
N TYR A 24 -4.52 10.40 -2.77
CA TYR A 24 -3.83 11.60 -2.30
C TYR A 24 -4.76 12.80 -2.17
N GLY A 25 -4.40 13.72 -1.28
CA GLY A 25 -5.02 15.03 -1.12
C GLY A 25 -3.95 16.11 -0.96
N ILE A 26 -4.06 17.17 -1.75
CA ILE A 26 -3.20 18.35 -1.75
C ILE A 26 -3.88 19.44 -0.94
N TYR A 27 -3.25 19.86 0.15
CA TYR A 27 -3.66 20.95 1.01
C TYR A 27 -2.71 22.14 0.84
N ASP A 28 -3.10 23.32 1.33
CA ASP A 28 -2.32 24.57 1.24
C ASP A 28 -0.86 24.44 1.70
N SER A 29 -0.61 23.59 2.70
CA SER A 29 0.70 23.43 3.33
C SER A 29 1.38 22.10 3.06
N HIS A 30 0.66 21.08 2.61
CA HIS A 30 1.19 19.72 2.49
C HIS A 30 0.34 18.82 1.58
N ILE A 31 0.89 17.69 1.22
CA ILE A 31 0.25 16.63 0.46
C ILE A 31 0.16 15.43 1.39
N SER A 32 -1.04 14.88 1.54
CA SER A 32 -1.27 13.61 2.23
C SER A 32 -1.44 12.51 1.19
N VAL A 33 -0.78 11.38 1.38
CA VAL A 33 -0.87 10.22 0.50
C VAL A 33 -1.10 8.97 1.34
N SER A 34 -2.01 8.11 0.87
CA SER A 34 -2.22 6.76 1.36
C SER A 34 -1.92 5.77 0.23
N ALA A 35 -1.27 4.66 0.58
CA ALA A 35 -1.01 3.53 -0.29
C ALA A 35 -1.70 2.31 0.31
N SER A 36 -2.69 1.75 -0.39
CA SER A 36 -3.50 0.63 0.10
C SER A 36 -3.22 -0.62 -0.73
N TYR A 37 -2.86 -1.71 -0.05
CA TYR A 37 -2.85 -3.06 -0.63
C TYR A 37 -4.07 -3.83 -0.14
N TYR A 38 -4.86 -4.35 -1.07
CA TYR A 38 -6.09 -5.09 -0.77
C TYR A 38 -5.80 -6.59 -0.70
N ILE A 39 -6.02 -7.18 0.48
CA ILE A 39 -5.92 -8.63 0.70
C ILE A 39 -7.24 -9.29 0.24
N TRP A 40 -8.37 -8.69 0.65
CA TRP A 40 -9.74 -9.06 0.28
C TRP A 40 -10.54 -7.82 -0.09
N GLU A 41 -11.78 -7.98 -0.56
CA GLU A 41 -12.62 -6.85 -1.02
C GLU A 41 -12.79 -5.75 0.03
N ASN A 42 -12.81 -6.11 1.32
CA ASN A 42 -13.02 -5.18 2.43
C ASN A 42 -11.80 -5.04 3.36
N GLU A 43 -10.71 -5.76 3.12
CA GLU A 43 -9.53 -5.76 3.98
C GLU A 43 -8.31 -5.25 3.22
N SER A 44 -7.69 -4.21 3.77
CA SER A 44 -6.50 -3.62 3.19
C SER A 44 -5.49 -3.23 4.25
N ILE A 45 -4.22 -3.44 3.94
CA ILE A 45 -3.11 -2.84 4.67
C ILE A 45 -2.87 -1.46 4.04
N VAL A 46 -2.71 -0.44 4.88
CA VAL A 46 -2.63 0.95 4.43
C VAL A 46 -1.39 1.63 4.99
N GLY A 47 -0.49 2.02 4.10
CA GLY A 47 0.59 2.94 4.42
C GLY A 47 0.18 4.39 4.24
N PHE A 48 0.75 5.28 5.05
CA PHE A 48 0.43 6.71 5.01
C PHE A 48 1.67 7.59 5.11
N CYS A 49 1.65 8.73 4.40
CA CYS A 49 2.68 9.76 4.56
C CYS A 49 2.17 11.15 4.20
N LYS A 50 2.71 12.16 4.87
CA LYS A 50 2.52 13.58 4.54
C LYS A 50 3.85 14.22 4.16
N HIS A 51 3.85 15.03 3.12
CA HIS A 51 5.01 15.84 2.75
C HIS A 51 4.59 17.07 1.95
N THR A 52 5.41 18.12 1.94
CA THR A 52 5.28 19.26 1.02
C THR A 52 5.46 18.92 -0.46
N HIS A 53 6.03 17.75 -0.79
CA HIS A 53 6.37 17.34 -2.16
C HIS A 53 5.72 16.00 -2.49
N LEU A 54 5.00 15.92 -3.60
CA LEU A 54 4.20 14.75 -3.98
C LEU A 54 5.06 13.48 -4.06
N ARG A 55 6.24 13.58 -4.69
CA ARG A 55 7.15 12.44 -4.86
C ARG A 55 7.62 11.87 -3.52
N MET A 56 7.85 12.73 -2.54
CA MET A 56 8.29 12.31 -1.21
C MET A 56 7.13 11.70 -0.41
N ALA A 57 5.94 12.30 -0.49
CA ALA A 57 4.74 11.73 0.12
C ALA A 57 4.39 10.35 -0.47
N LEU A 58 4.50 10.17 -1.79
CA LEU A 58 4.32 8.88 -2.46
C LEU A 58 5.32 7.83 -1.98
N LYS A 59 6.62 8.16 -2.01
CA LYS A 59 7.66 7.24 -1.53
C LYS A 59 7.46 6.87 -0.06
N GLY A 60 7.12 7.84 0.77
CA GLY A 60 6.86 7.61 2.19
C GLY A 60 5.63 6.73 2.43
N ALA A 61 4.54 6.93 1.68
CA ALA A 61 3.33 6.13 1.83
C ALA A 61 3.55 4.68 1.39
N ILE A 62 4.28 4.46 0.28
CA ILE A 62 4.65 3.10 -0.16
C ILE A 62 5.58 2.44 0.86
N LYS A 63 6.58 3.17 1.38
CA LYS A 63 7.47 2.63 2.42
C LYS A 63 6.69 2.25 3.68
N SER A 64 5.80 3.13 4.14
CA SER A 64 4.92 2.85 5.27
C SER A 64 4.06 1.61 5.02
N LEU A 65 3.51 1.43 3.81
CA LEU A 65 2.74 0.24 3.46
C LEU A 65 3.59 -1.04 3.59
N LEU A 66 4.81 -1.04 3.07
CA LEU A 66 5.69 -2.20 3.15
C LEU A 66 6.06 -2.55 4.59
N ASN A 67 6.29 -1.54 5.43
CA ASN A 67 6.54 -1.75 6.86
C ASN A 67 5.32 -2.37 7.55
N GLU A 68 4.11 -1.86 7.29
CA GLU A 68 2.87 -2.42 7.86
C GLU A 68 2.67 -3.88 7.40
N MET A 69 2.99 -4.21 6.15
CA MET A 69 2.95 -5.58 5.66
C MET A 69 3.95 -6.49 6.38
N GLU A 70 5.15 -5.99 6.68
CA GLU A 70 6.17 -6.71 7.46
C GLU A 70 5.72 -6.92 8.92
N GLU A 71 5.13 -5.89 9.54
CA GLU A 71 4.58 -5.97 10.91
C GLU A 71 3.41 -6.95 11.02
N TRP A 72 2.62 -7.09 9.96
CA TRP A 72 1.58 -8.13 9.84
C TRP A 72 2.14 -9.54 9.61
N GLY A 73 3.46 -9.71 9.54
CA GLY A 73 4.10 -10.98 9.21
C GLY A 73 3.68 -11.50 7.83
N MET A 74 3.43 -10.58 6.88
CA MET A 74 2.95 -10.94 5.55
C MET A 74 4.11 -11.34 4.63
N ASP A 75 4.16 -12.62 4.26
CA ASP A 75 5.11 -13.16 3.30
C ASP A 75 4.47 -13.34 1.92
N ILE A 76 5.13 -12.85 0.88
CA ILE A 76 4.65 -12.94 -0.50
C ILE A 76 5.55 -13.85 -1.31
N TRP A 77 4.98 -14.96 -1.78
CA TRP A 77 5.64 -15.84 -2.74
C TRP A 77 4.99 -15.74 -4.12
N VAL A 78 5.81 -15.62 -5.17
CA VAL A 78 5.34 -15.51 -6.56
C VAL A 78 5.86 -16.68 -7.37
N SER A 79 4.95 -17.41 -8.01
CA SER A 79 5.26 -18.45 -8.98
C SER A 79 4.87 -18.01 -10.39
N THR A 80 5.65 -18.38 -11.39
CA THR A 80 5.33 -18.13 -12.80
C THR A 80 5.22 -19.45 -13.55
N ARG A 81 4.06 -19.72 -14.16
CA ARG A 81 3.85 -20.90 -15.00
C ARG A 81 4.71 -20.80 -16.26
N PRO A 82 5.70 -21.69 -16.50
CA PRO A 82 6.67 -21.49 -17.59
C PRO A 82 6.04 -21.43 -18.99
N LYS A 83 4.96 -22.21 -19.22
CA LYS A 83 4.30 -22.31 -20.52
C LYS A 83 3.41 -21.12 -20.88
N THR A 84 2.74 -20.53 -19.90
CA THR A 84 1.74 -19.46 -20.13
C THR A 84 2.20 -18.10 -19.64
N LYS A 85 3.32 -18.03 -18.91
CA LYS A 85 3.80 -16.85 -18.19
C LYS A 85 2.79 -16.28 -17.18
N GLN A 86 1.78 -17.06 -16.79
CA GLN A 86 0.83 -16.67 -15.76
C GLN A 86 1.54 -16.60 -14.40
N LYS A 87 1.34 -15.50 -13.67
CA LYS A 87 1.83 -15.33 -12.30
C LYS A 87 0.76 -15.77 -11.30
N ALA A 88 1.13 -16.62 -10.35
CA ALA A 88 0.35 -16.92 -9.15
C ALA A 88 1.04 -16.28 -7.95
N LYS A 89 0.27 -15.62 -7.09
CA LYS A 89 0.78 -15.03 -5.85
C LYS A 89 0.16 -15.76 -4.66
N PHE A 90 1.00 -16.09 -3.71
CA PHE A 90 0.63 -16.72 -2.46
C PHE A 90 1.00 -15.75 -1.36
N ILE A 91 0.01 -15.38 -0.55
CA ILE A 91 0.17 -14.49 0.59
C ILE A 91 0.03 -15.37 1.82
N PHE A 92 1.07 -15.37 2.65
CA PHE A 92 1.08 -16.05 3.92
C PHE A 92 1.04 -14.99 5.01
N PHE A 93 0.24 -15.24 6.03
CA PHE A 93 0.26 -14.47 7.28
C PHE A 93 0.87 -15.39 8.32
N GLN A 94 1.80 -14.87 9.13
CA GLN A 94 2.25 -15.60 10.31
C GLN A 94 1.03 -15.89 11.18
N ALA A 95 0.95 -17.11 11.71
CA ALA A 95 -0.06 -17.42 12.70
C ALA A 95 0.16 -16.49 13.90
N GLU A 96 -0.89 -15.87 14.42
CA GLU A 96 -0.82 -15.21 15.71
C GLU A 96 -0.30 -16.26 16.71
N GLU A 97 0.92 -16.07 17.22
CA GLU A 97 1.32 -16.81 18.41
C GLU A 97 0.28 -16.44 19.46
N ASN A 98 -0.48 -17.43 19.94
CA ASN A 98 -1.43 -17.23 21.03
C ASN A 98 -0.67 -16.54 22.16
N LEU A 99 -0.93 -15.25 22.35
CA LEU A 99 -0.52 -14.52 23.54
C LEU A 99 -1.46 -14.98 24.65
N ASP A 100 -1.19 -16.18 25.17
CA ASP A 100 -1.69 -16.65 26.47
C ASP A 100 -1.01 -15.86 27.62
#